data_AF-A0A1R1PLM6-F1
#
_entry.id   AF-A0A1R1PLM6-F1
#
_cell.length_a   1.000
_cell.length_b   1.000
_cell.length_c   1.000
_cell.angle_alpha   90.00
_cell.angle_beta   90.00
_cell.angle_gamma   90.00
#
_symmetry.space_group_name_H-M   'P 1'
#
loop_
_entity.id
_entity.type
_entity.pdbx_description
1 polymer ?
#
loop_
_entity_poly.entity_id
_entity_poly.type
_entity_poly.pdbx_seq_one_letter_code
_entity_poly.pdbx_strand_id
1 'polypeptide(L)'
;MDTDNDEYHNNTPLSTVLQSTLSEYNENIRSFFGTFDPATNSKASDPGRVSLELKQHQATQKKIFDTQLKIVECDLAKRDIIKALFKVKVALETKIDKANERLSAIKSAEETKVDVEHILSYAQRISPFTSAPPKYNPEKTILPAEPPYPIELLMRAGVLNQYKVKDSIETVEEKALHEEEEFDVGFMNGHHGLDMEADSLLLDLDLNPDLE
;
A
#
# COMPACT_ATOMS: atom_id res chain seq x y z
N MET A 1 -1.04 46.15 -3.44
CA MET A 1 -2.03 46.09 -4.52
C MET A 1 -1.23 46.14 -5.79
N ASP A 2 -1.13 45.01 -6.48
CA ASP A 2 -1.36 44.92 -7.91
C ASP A 2 -1.39 43.42 -8.27
N THR A 3 -2.43 43.08 -9.01
CA THR A 3 -3.06 41.77 -9.11
C THR A 3 -2.33 40.84 -10.07
N ASP A 4 -2.34 39.57 -9.69
CA ASP A 4 -2.20 38.39 -10.54
C ASP A 4 -2.87 38.58 -11.90
N ASN A 5 -2.17 38.19 -12.97
CA ASN A 5 -2.82 37.88 -14.23
C ASN A 5 -2.11 36.68 -14.87
N ASP A 6 -2.74 35.55 -14.58
CA ASP A 6 -2.53 34.19 -15.05
C ASP A 6 -2.24 34.09 -16.56
N GLU A 7 -1.12 33.43 -16.86
CA GLU A 7 -1.09 32.12 -17.51
C GLU A 7 -2.12 31.87 -18.65
N TYR A 8 -1.82 32.38 -19.85
CA TYR A 8 -2.44 31.91 -21.10
C TYR A 8 -1.40 31.63 -22.19
N HIS A 9 -0.55 30.63 -21.95
CA HIS A 9 0.13 29.90 -23.03
C HIS A 9 -0.32 28.45 -22.94
N ASN A 10 -0.65 27.85 -24.10
CA ASN A 10 -0.81 26.41 -24.39
C ASN A 10 -2.15 25.93 -25.00
N ASN A 11 -2.89 26.76 -25.75
CA ASN A 11 -3.96 26.28 -26.65
C ASN A 11 -3.65 26.43 -28.14
N THR A 12 -2.42 26.79 -28.49
CA THR A 12 -1.94 26.94 -29.88
C THR A 12 -2.12 25.70 -30.77
N PRO A 13 -1.95 24.43 -30.33
CA PRO A 13 -2.02 23.30 -31.27
C PRO A 13 -3.44 23.01 -31.75
N LEU A 14 -4.46 23.20 -30.90
CA LEU A 14 -5.85 23.00 -31.32
C LEU A 14 -6.32 24.13 -32.23
N SER A 15 -5.92 25.37 -31.94
CA SER A 15 -6.26 26.53 -32.77
C SER A 15 -5.64 26.44 -34.17
N THR A 16 -4.39 25.95 -34.30
CA THR A 16 -3.76 25.77 -35.61
C THR A 16 -4.39 24.63 -36.39
N VAL A 17 -4.77 23.53 -35.74
CA VAL A 17 -5.51 22.41 -36.36
C VAL A 17 -6.91 22.85 -36.82
N LEU A 18 -7.60 23.69 -36.05
CA LEU A 18 -8.88 24.25 -36.47
C LEU A 18 -8.72 25.23 -37.63
N GLN A 19 -7.69 26.07 -37.63
CA GLN A 19 -7.41 26.97 -38.76
C GLN A 19 -6.98 26.23 -40.03
N SER A 20 -6.22 25.14 -39.91
CA SER A 20 -5.84 24.31 -41.06
C SER A 20 -7.04 23.57 -41.64
N THR A 21 -7.86 22.94 -40.80
CA THR A 21 -9.11 22.27 -41.25
C THR A 21 -10.09 23.26 -41.88
N LEU A 22 -10.17 24.49 -41.36
CA LEU A 22 -11.02 25.55 -41.91
C LEU A 22 -10.47 26.09 -43.25
N SER A 23 -9.15 26.15 -43.41
CA SER A 23 -8.50 26.48 -44.68
C SER A 23 -8.71 25.39 -45.73
N GLU A 24 -8.52 24.12 -45.36
CA GLU A 24 -8.75 22.96 -46.23
C GLU A 24 -10.22 22.85 -46.65
N TYR A 25 -11.16 23.13 -45.74
CA TYR A 25 -12.58 23.18 -46.07
C TYR A 25 -12.90 24.31 -47.07
N ASN A 26 -12.34 25.50 -46.87
CA ASN A 26 -12.52 26.63 -47.78
C ASN A 26 -11.90 26.39 -49.15
N GLU A 27 -10.76 25.70 -49.22
CA GLU A 27 -10.13 25.30 -50.48
C GLU A 27 -10.95 24.23 -51.20
N ASN A 28 -11.50 23.25 -50.48
CA ASN A 28 -12.42 22.25 -51.03
C ASN A 28 -13.74 22.88 -51.52
N ILE A 29 -14.28 23.88 -50.83
CA ILE A 29 -15.41 24.65 -51.33
C ILE A 29 -15.03 25.39 -52.62
N ARG A 30 -13.88 26.07 -52.64
CA ARG A 30 -13.43 26.80 -53.83
C ARG A 30 -13.17 25.89 -55.02
N SER A 31 -12.63 24.68 -54.82
CA SER A 31 -12.45 23.71 -55.90
C SER A 31 -13.79 23.13 -56.36
N PHE A 32 -14.71 22.83 -55.43
CA PHE A 32 -16.06 22.34 -55.76
C PHE A 32 -16.89 23.36 -56.54
N PHE A 33 -16.79 24.66 -56.22
CA PHE A 33 -17.49 25.72 -56.96
C PHE A 33 -16.67 26.27 -58.14
N GLY A 34 -15.35 26.17 -58.12
CA GLY A 34 -14.46 26.60 -59.22
C GLY A 34 -14.44 25.62 -60.39
N THR A 35 -14.74 24.34 -60.16
CA THR A 35 -15.04 23.38 -61.24
C THR A 35 -16.38 23.65 -61.94
N PHE A 36 -17.15 24.61 -61.44
CA PHE A 36 -18.40 25.12 -62.04
C PHE A 36 -18.13 26.31 -62.97
N ASP A 37 -17.08 26.26 -63.79
CA ASP A 37 -16.89 27.23 -64.87
C ASP A 37 -17.97 27.00 -65.95
N PRO A 38 -18.90 27.96 -66.18
CA PRO A 38 -19.98 27.78 -67.14
C PRO A 38 -19.50 27.77 -68.60
N ALA A 39 -18.22 28.06 -68.84
CA ALA A 39 -17.65 28.26 -70.17
C ALA A 39 -17.25 26.96 -70.89
N THR A 40 -17.08 25.83 -70.19
CA THR A 40 -16.53 24.60 -70.81
C THR A 40 -17.52 23.43 -70.90
N ASN A 41 -18.72 23.54 -70.32
CA ASN A 41 -19.71 22.47 -70.35
C ASN A 41 -20.94 22.86 -71.21
N SER A 42 -20.86 22.64 -72.52
CA SER A 42 -21.92 22.92 -73.51
C SER A 42 -23.16 22.02 -73.42
N LYS A 43 -23.28 21.22 -72.36
CA LYS A 43 -24.54 20.63 -71.93
C LYS A 43 -24.97 21.40 -70.69
N ALA A 44 -25.76 22.46 -70.90
CA ALA A 44 -26.36 23.29 -69.87
C ALA A 44 -26.86 22.41 -68.71
N SER A 45 -26.13 22.43 -67.60
CA SER A 45 -26.65 21.98 -66.32
C SER A 45 -27.68 23.01 -65.93
N ASP A 46 -28.95 22.70 -66.21
CA ASP A 46 -30.10 23.48 -65.75
C ASP A 46 -29.87 23.81 -64.26
N PRO A 47 -29.80 25.11 -63.87
CA PRO A 47 -29.56 25.50 -62.49
C PRO A 47 -30.58 24.87 -61.52
N GLY A 48 -31.76 24.50 -62.02
CA GLY A 48 -32.74 23.70 -61.30
C GLY A 48 -32.22 22.32 -60.88
N ARG A 49 -31.50 21.61 -61.76
CA ARG A 49 -30.93 20.27 -61.49
C ARG A 49 -29.82 20.31 -60.44
N VAL A 50 -28.93 21.30 -60.52
CA VAL A 50 -27.86 21.50 -59.53
C VAL A 50 -28.44 21.78 -58.14
N SER A 51 -29.49 22.62 -58.07
CA SER A 51 -30.16 22.91 -56.81
C SER A 51 -30.85 21.69 -56.20
N LEU A 52 -31.37 20.78 -57.03
CA LEU A 52 -31.99 19.54 -56.61
C LEU A 52 -30.95 18.56 -56.08
N GLU A 53 -29.85 18.37 -56.80
CA GLU A 53 -28.73 17.53 -56.38
C GLU A 53 -28.11 18.04 -55.07
N LEU A 54 -27.97 19.36 -54.90
CA LEU A 54 -27.50 19.96 -53.65
C LEU A 54 -28.45 19.68 -52.48
N LYS A 55 -29.76 19.79 -52.68
CA LYS A 55 -30.77 19.43 -51.65
C LYS A 55 -30.69 17.95 -51.27
N GLN A 56 -30.52 17.07 -52.26
CA GLN A 56 -30.33 15.63 -52.02
C GLN A 56 -29.04 15.37 -51.23
N HIS A 57 -27.95 16.05 -51.59
CA HIS A 57 -26.68 15.95 -50.89
C HIS A 57 -26.76 16.44 -49.44
N GLN A 58 -27.43 17.56 -49.19
CA GLN A 58 -27.67 18.06 -47.83
C GLN A 58 -28.51 17.06 -47.01
N ALA A 59 -29.52 16.45 -47.63
CA ALA A 59 -30.34 15.43 -46.96
C ALA A 59 -29.54 14.17 -46.63
N THR A 60 -28.62 13.72 -47.49
CA THR A 60 -27.74 12.59 -47.19
C THR A 60 -26.68 12.96 -46.16
N GLN A 61 -26.08 14.15 -46.21
CA GLN A 61 -25.17 14.63 -45.17
C GLN A 61 -25.82 14.64 -43.78
N LYS A 62 -27.05 15.15 -43.68
CA LYS A 62 -27.79 15.11 -42.42
C LYS A 62 -27.95 13.69 -41.89
N LYS A 63 -28.32 12.75 -42.76
CA LYS A 63 -28.40 11.32 -42.39
C LYS A 63 -27.05 10.76 -41.94
N ILE A 64 -25.96 11.14 -42.60
CA ILE A 64 -24.60 10.73 -42.20
C ILE A 64 -24.30 11.22 -40.79
N PHE A 65 -24.55 12.51 -40.49
CA PHE A 65 -24.36 13.05 -39.15
C PHE A 65 -25.23 12.35 -38.10
N ASP A 66 -26.51 12.12 -38.40
CA ASP A 66 -27.41 11.40 -37.50
C ASP A 66 -26.90 9.97 -37.22
N THR A 67 -26.37 9.28 -38.24
CA THR A 67 -25.78 7.94 -38.05
C THR A 67 -24.48 7.96 -37.26
N GLN A 68 -23.63 8.98 -37.48
CA GLN A 68 -22.38 9.14 -36.72
C GLN A 68 -22.67 9.37 -35.24
N LEU A 69 -23.65 10.21 -34.92
CA LEU A 69 -24.06 10.47 -33.55
C LEU A 69 -24.53 9.18 -32.86
N LYS A 70 -25.35 8.37 -33.54
CA LYS A 70 -25.78 7.05 -33.03
C LYS A 70 -24.62 6.07 -32.82
N ILE A 71 -23.61 6.08 -33.70
CA ILE A 71 -22.41 5.25 -33.51
C ILE A 71 -21.69 5.66 -32.23
N VAL A 72 -21.52 6.96 -32.00
CA VAL A 72 -20.87 7.48 -30.78
C VAL A 72 -21.67 7.10 -29.53
N GLU A 73 -23.00 7.22 -29.55
CA GLU A 73 -23.86 6.79 -28.44
C GLU A 73 -23.71 5.28 -28.14
N CYS A 74 -23.71 4.44 -29.18
CA CYS A 74 -23.49 3.00 -29.05
C CYS A 74 -22.11 2.68 -28.47
N ASP A 75 -21.06 3.38 -28.90
CA ASP A 75 -19.71 3.19 -28.39
C ASP A 75 -19.58 3.59 -26.92
N LEU A 76 -20.26 4.66 -26.50
CA LEU A 76 -20.32 5.04 -25.09
C LEU A 76 -21.01 3.97 -24.26
N ALA A 77 -22.19 3.50 -24.69
CA ALA A 77 -22.92 2.43 -24.01
C ALA A 77 -22.08 1.15 -23.90
N LYS A 78 -21.36 0.78 -24.98
CA LYS A 78 -20.44 -0.36 -24.98
C LYS A 78 -19.32 -0.20 -23.96
N ARG A 79 -18.69 0.98 -23.90
CA ARG A 79 -17.64 1.27 -22.91
C ARG A 79 -18.16 1.17 -21.48
N ASP A 80 -19.38 1.64 -21.22
CA ASP A 80 -19.96 1.58 -19.88
C ASP A 80 -20.24 0.13 -19.45
N ILE A 81 -20.73 -0.71 -20.37
CA ILE A 81 -20.86 -2.15 -20.13
C ILE A 81 -19.51 -2.78 -19.82
N ILE A 82 -18.47 -2.49 -20.61
CA ILE A 82 -17.11 -3.02 -20.37
C ILE A 82 -16.58 -2.60 -19.01
N LYS A 83 -16.77 -1.32 -18.61
CA LYS A 83 -16.38 -0.83 -17.28
C LYS A 83 -17.13 -1.55 -16.17
N ALA A 84 -18.44 -1.76 -16.33
CA ALA A 84 -19.24 -2.50 -15.36
C ALA A 84 -18.77 -3.95 -15.21
N LEU A 85 -18.52 -4.64 -16.33
CA LEU A 85 -17.99 -6.01 -16.34
C LEU A 85 -16.61 -6.08 -15.69
N PHE A 86 -15.73 -5.13 -15.96
CA PHE A 86 -14.41 -5.07 -15.35
C PHE A 86 -14.49 -4.89 -13.82
N LYS A 87 -15.36 -3.98 -13.35
CA LYS A 87 -15.59 -3.79 -11.91
C LYS A 87 -16.07 -5.09 -11.24
N VAL A 88 -17.02 -5.79 -11.88
CA VAL A 88 -17.54 -7.07 -11.36
C VAL A 88 -16.45 -8.14 -11.35
N LYS A 89 -15.63 -8.22 -12.41
CA LYS A 89 -14.50 -9.15 -12.49
C LYS A 89 -13.54 -8.95 -11.31
N VAL A 90 -13.07 -7.73 -11.10
CA VAL A 90 -12.14 -7.41 -9.99
C VAL A 90 -12.77 -7.72 -8.64
N ALA A 91 -14.05 -7.41 -8.44
CA ALA A 91 -14.76 -7.73 -7.21
C ALA A 91 -14.89 -9.25 -6.97
N LEU A 92 -14.94 -10.07 -8.03
CA LEU A 92 -14.94 -11.53 -7.92
C LEU A 92 -13.55 -12.09 -7.65
N GLU A 93 -12.53 -11.59 -8.33
CA GLU A 93 -11.13 -12.00 -8.11
C GLU A 93 -10.73 -11.77 -6.65
N THR A 94 -10.98 -10.57 -6.12
CA THR A 94 -10.72 -10.28 -4.70
C THR A 94 -11.50 -11.16 -3.71
N LYS A 95 -12.70 -11.65 -4.08
CA LYS A 95 -13.45 -12.61 -3.25
C LYS A 95 -12.85 -14.01 -3.32
N ILE A 96 -12.36 -14.42 -4.48
CA ILE A 96 -11.68 -15.70 -4.67
C ILE A 96 -10.36 -15.70 -3.88
N ASP A 97 -9.58 -14.63 -3.96
CA ASP A 97 -8.32 -14.51 -3.23
C ASP A 97 -8.54 -14.61 -1.71
N LYS A 98 -9.50 -13.85 -1.17
CA LYS A 98 -9.89 -13.94 0.26
C LYS A 98 -10.41 -15.32 0.64
N ALA A 99 -11.12 -16.01 -0.25
CA ALA A 99 -11.57 -17.37 0.01
C ALA A 99 -10.39 -18.35 0.06
N ASN A 100 -9.41 -18.18 -0.83
CA ASN A 100 -8.19 -18.99 -0.84
C ASN A 100 -7.32 -18.74 0.41
N GLU A 101 -7.17 -17.49 0.85
CA GLU A 101 -6.49 -17.15 2.11
C GLU A 101 -7.18 -17.79 3.32
N ARG A 102 -8.52 -17.79 3.36
CA ARG A 102 -9.26 -18.48 4.43
C ARG A 102 -9.04 -19.98 4.37
N LEU A 103 -9.02 -20.57 3.18
CA LEU A 103 -8.82 -21.99 2.98
C LEU A 103 -7.41 -22.40 3.44
N SER A 104 -6.38 -21.61 3.11
CA SER A 104 -5.02 -21.87 3.61
C SER A 104 -4.94 -21.74 5.12
N ALA A 105 -5.55 -20.71 5.72
CA ALA A 105 -5.61 -20.57 7.17
C ALA A 105 -6.32 -21.75 7.87
N ILE A 106 -7.42 -22.24 7.29
CA ILE A 106 -8.13 -23.43 7.80
C ILE A 106 -7.22 -24.66 7.72
N LYS A 107 -6.54 -24.88 6.59
CA LYS A 107 -5.60 -26.00 6.44
C LYS A 107 -4.49 -25.95 7.47
N SER A 108 -3.87 -24.79 7.67
CA SER A 108 -2.84 -24.63 8.71
C SER A 108 -3.40 -24.84 10.13
N ALA A 109 -4.65 -24.44 10.39
CA ALA A 109 -5.32 -24.70 11.66
C ALA A 109 -5.67 -26.18 11.87
N GLU A 110 -6.02 -26.91 10.80
CA GLU A 110 -6.26 -28.35 10.84
C GLU A 110 -4.97 -29.15 11.06
N GLU A 111 -3.88 -28.74 10.42
CA GLU A 111 -2.53 -29.31 10.63
C GLU A 111 -2.05 -29.09 12.06
N THR A 112 -2.28 -27.88 12.59
CA THR A 112 -2.03 -27.54 14.00
C THR A 112 -3.21 -27.96 14.86
N LYS A 113 -3.50 -29.27 14.91
CA LYS A 113 -4.51 -29.81 15.83
C LYS A 113 -4.08 -29.52 17.28
N VAL A 114 -4.57 -28.42 17.85
CA VAL A 114 -4.27 -28.03 19.22
C VAL A 114 -5.04 -28.94 20.17
N ASP A 115 -4.32 -29.54 21.10
CA ASP A 115 -4.92 -30.37 22.13
C ASP A 115 -5.67 -29.50 23.16
N VAL A 116 -6.91 -29.90 23.45
CA VAL A 116 -7.81 -29.16 24.35
C VAL A 116 -7.26 -29.19 25.78
N GLU A 117 -6.63 -30.29 26.18
CA GLU A 117 -6.03 -30.43 27.51
C GLU A 117 -4.85 -29.47 27.70
N HIS A 118 -4.03 -29.30 26.66
CA HIS A 118 -2.94 -28.33 26.67
C HIS A 118 -3.46 -26.88 26.74
N ILE A 119 -4.54 -26.54 26.03
CA ILE A 119 -5.16 -25.20 26.15
C ILE A 119 -5.70 -24.97 27.56
N LEU A 120 -6.38 -25.96 28.14
CA LEU A 120 -6.98 -25.82 29.47
C LEU A 120 -5.91 -25.66 30.55
N SER A 121 -4.86 -26.48 30.51
CA SER A 121 -3.74 -26.38 31.45
C SER A 121 -2.97 -25.08 31.29
N TYR A 122 -2.76 -24.60 30.06
CA TYR A 122 -2.15 -23.29 29.81
C TYR A 122 -3.04 -22.14 30.30
N ALA A 123 -4.34 -22.17 30.02
CA ALA A 123 -5.30 -21.18 30.49
C ALA A 123 -5.33 -21.10 32.02
N GLN A 124 -5.31 -22.25 32.70
CA GLN A 124 -5.21 -22.31 34.16
C GLN A 124 -3.89 -21.73 34.68
N ARG A 125 -2.78 -21.94 33.97
CA ARG A 125 -1.47 -21.36 34.32
C ARG A 125 -1.42 -19.85 34.16
N ILE A 126 -2.05 -19.28 33.14
CA ILE A 126 -2.07 -17.82 32.92
C ILE A 126 -3.13 -17.10 33.74
N SER A 127 -4.19 -17.80 34.17
CA SER A 127 -5.31 -17.24 34.96
C SER A 127 -4.89 -16.36 36.16
N PRO A 128 -3.84 -16.70 36.94
CA PRO A 128 -3.35 -15.84 38.03
C PRO A 128 -2.69 -14.53 37.57
N PHE A 129 -2.18 -14.48 36.33
CA PHE A 129 -1.41 -13.37 35.76
C PHE A 129 -2.23 -12.46 34.84
N THR A 130 -3.35 -12.94 34.30
CA THR A 130 -4.25 -12.14 33.45
C THR A 130 -5.50 -11.75 34.26
N SER A 131 -5.88 -10.48 34.22
CA SER A 131 -6.85 -9.84 35.12
C SER A 131 -8.04 -10.70 35.61
N ALA A 132 -8.23 -10.63 36.93
CA ALA A 132 -9.50 -10.59 37.67
C ALA A 132 -10.79 -10.90 36.87
N PRO A 133 -11.41 -12.09 37.09
CA PRO A 133 -12.71 -12.44 36.51
C PRO A 133 -13.79 -11.38 36.76
N PRO A 134 -14.87 -11.32 35.96
CA PRO A 134 -15.99 -10.43 36.22
C PRO A 134 -16.53 -10.70 37.64
N LYS A 135 -16.48 -9.68 38.53
CA LYS A 135 -16.74 -9.72 40.00
C LYS A 135 -15.56 -10.05 40.93
N TYR A 136 -14.30 -9.91 40.47
CA TYR A 136 -13.15 -10.01 41.37
C TYR A 136 -13.25 -9.02 42.54
N ASN A 137 -13.24 -9.55 43.76
CA ASN A 137 -13.16 -8.76 44.97
C ASN A 137 -11.80 -9.04 45.63
N PRO A 138 -10.89 -8.06 45.69
CA PRO A 138 -9.55 -8.25 46.25
C PRO A 138 -9.56 -8.67 47.72
N GLU A 139 -10.66 -8.43 48.46
CA GLU A 139 -10.78 -8.79 49.87
C GLU A 139 -11.23 -10.25 50.12
N LYS A 140 -11.78 -10.93 49.10
CA LYS A 140 -12.33 -12.30 49.23
C LYS A 140 -11.54 -13.36 48.47
N THR A 141 -10.37 -13.02 47.95
CA THR A 141 -9.61 -13.95 47.11
C THR A 141 -8.70 -14.82 47.98
N ILE A 142 -8.77 -16.14 47.79
CA ILE A 142 -7.96 -17.12 48.52
C ILE A 142 -6.47 -17.02 48.10
N LEU A 143 -6.18 -16.42 46.93
CA LEU A 143 -4.85 -16.23 46.37
C LEU A 143 -4.68 -14.77 45.88
N PRO A 144 -3.61 -14.05 46.27
CA PRO A 144 -3.32 -12.73 45.72
C PRO A 144 -2.99 -12.84 44.22
N ALA A 145 -3.47 -11.90 43.41
CA ALA A 145 -3.14 -11.84 41.99
C ALA A 145 -1.67 -11.46 41.81
N GLU A 146 -0.93 -12.23 41.02
CA GLU A 146 0.47 -11.93 40.71
C GLU A 146 0.53 -10.83 39.63
N PRO A 147 1.55 -9.97 39.65
CA PRO A 147 1.72 -8.96 38.61
C PRO A 147 1.94 -9.64 37.24
N PRO A 148 1.46 -9.02 36.14
CA PRO A 148 1.53 -9.61 34.80
C PRO A 148 2.95 -9.68 34.22
N TYR A 149 3.93 -9.09 34.90
CA TYR A 149 5.34 -9.07 34.50
C TYR A 149 6.22 -9.61 35.64
N PRO A 150 7.38 -10.22 35.30
CA PRO A 150 8.30 -10.75 36.30
C PRO A 150 8.83 -9.62 37.20
N ILE A 151 8.82 -9.87 38.51
CA ILE A 151 9.31 -8.93 39.52
C ILE A 151 10.84 -9.03 39.58
N GLU A 152 11.53 -7.92 39.89
CA GLU A 152 12.99 -7.87 40.01
C GLU A 152 13.55 -9.00 40.88
N LEU A 153 12.92 -9.27 42.03
CA LEU A 153 13.38 -10.29 42.96
C LEU A 153 13.35 -11.69 42.34
N LEU A 154 12.34 -11.97 41.51
CA LEU A 154 12.20 -13.20 40.74
C LEU A 154 13.24 -13.28 39.62
N MET A 155 13.51 -12.16 38.94
CA MET A 155 14.56 -12.08 37.92
C MET A 155 15.94 -12.32 38.55
N ARG A 156 16.23 -11.71 39.70
CA ARG A 156 17.48 -11.86 40.46
C ARG A 156 17.69 -13.29 40.95
N ALA A 157 16.64 -13.92 41.47
CA ALA A 157 16.67 -15.32 41.90
C ALA A 157 16.70 -16.32 40.72
N GLY A 158 16.41 -15.85 39.52
CA GLY A 158 16.33 -16.67 38.31
C GLY A 158 17.65 -17.34 37.94
N VAL A 159 17.53 -18.49 37.28
CA VAL A 159 18.64 -19.34 36.84
C VAL A 159 19.66 -18.57 36.00
N LEU A 160 19.21 -17.62 35.17
CA LEU A 160 20.09 -16.79 34.35
C LEU A 160 21.09 -15.97 35.18
N ASN A 161 20.67 -15.45 36.33
CA ASN A 161 21.55 -14.69 37.21
C ASN A 161 22.47 -15.61 38.03
N GLN A 162 22.05 -16.84 38.32
CA GLN A 162 22.90 -17.84 38.97
C GLN A 162 24.08 -18.25 38.09
N TYR A 163 23.89 -18.37 36.77
CA TYR A 163 24.98 -18.64 35.84
C TYR A 163 26.01 -17.49 35.79
N LYS A 164 25.54 -16.24 35.71
CA LYS A 164 26.45 -15.07 35.73
C LYS A 164 27.28 -15.01 37.01
N VAL A 165 26.68 -15.34 38.15
CA VAL A 165 27.38 -15.38 39.44
C VAL A 165 28.37 -16.54 39.49
N LYS A 166 28.00 -17.74 39.00
CA LYS A 166 28.94 -18.89 38.93
C LYS A 166 30.11 -18.64 38.00
N ASP A 167 29.88 -18.14 36.80
CA ASP A 167 30.97 -17.79 35.87
C ASP A 167 31.89 -16.73 36.47
N SER A 168 31.34 -15.76 37.22
CA SER A 168 32.13 -14.77 37.94
C SER A 168 32.89 -15.33 39.16
N ILE A 169 32.39 -16.40 39.79
CA ILE A 169 33.06 -17.06 40.92
C ILE A 169 34.15 -18.01 40.40
N GLU A 170 33.90 -18.77 39.35
CA GLU A 170 34.88 -19.66 38.72
C GLU A 170 36.09 -18.86 38.18
N THR A 171 35.84 -17.70 37.57
CA THR A 171 36.91 -16.78 37.12
C THR A 171 37.66 -16.07 38.27
N VAL A 172 37.09 -16.02 39.48
CA VAL A 172 37.73 -15.47 40.68
C VAL A 172 38.48 -16.57 41.45
N GLU A 173 37.98 -17.80 41.50
CA GLU A 173 38.67 -18.96 42.11
C GLU A 173 39.91 -19.35 41.29
N GLU A 174 39.87 -19.27 39.96
CA GLU A 174 41.05 -19.46 39.10
C GLU A 174 42.12 -18.37 39.31
N LYS A 175 41.72 -17.16 39.70
CA LYS A 175 42.66 -16.07 40.06
C LYS A 175 43.18 -16.19 41.49
N ALA A 176 42.37 -16.65 42.43
CA ALA A 176 42.76 -16.84 43.83
C ALA A 176 43.73 -18.02 44.03
N LEU A 177 43.70 -19.03 43.16
CA LEU A 177 44.69 -20.12 43.13
C LEU A 177 46.08 -19.68 42.63
N HIS A 178 46.23 -18.45 42.14
CA HIS A 178 47.50 -17.89 41.67
C HIS A 178 48.14 -16.86 42.60
N GLU A 179 47.52 -16.55 43.75
CA GLU A 179 48.00 -15.58 44.73
C GLU A 179 48.04 -16.17 46.15
N GLU A 180 48.89 -17.19 46.37
CA GLU A 180 49.52 -17.38 47.67
C GLU A 180 50.95 -16.79 47.62
N GLU A 181 51.05 -15.49 47.84
CA GLU A 181 52.17 -14.79 48.51
C GLU A 181 51.92 -13.27 48.40
N GLU A 182 51.31 -12.68 49.42
CA GLU A 182 51.90 -11.64 50.28
C GLU A 182 50.79 -10.88 51.03
N PHE A 183 50.88 -10.90 52.36
CA PHE A 183 49.98 -10.20 53.26
C PHE A 183 50.46 -8.75 53.39
N ASP A 184 49.71 -7.77 52.88
CA ASP A 184 49.81 -6.37 53.32
C ASP A 184 48.45 -5.84 53.80
N VAL A 185 48.46 -5.23 54.98
CA VAL A 185 47.28 -4.77 55.71
C VAL A 185 46.98 -3.35 55.25
N GLY A 186 46.06 -3.21 54.29
CA GLY A 186 45.57 -1.92 53.80
C GLY A 186 44.07 -1.75 53.99
N PHE A 187 43.66 -1.11 55.09
CA PHE A 187 42.33 -0.52 55.23
C PHE A 187 42.10 0.51 54.11
N MET A 188 41.12 0.32 53.20
CA MET A 188 40.46 1.42 52.47
C MET A 188 39.03 1.07 52.05
N ASN A 189 38.07 1.78 52.68
CA ASN A 189 36.82 2.20 52.07
C ASN A 189 37.13 2.87 50.72
N GLY A 190 36.44 2.51 49.64
CA GLY A 190 36.60 3.17 48.36
C GLY A 190 35.54 2.78 47.34
N HIS A 191 34.57 3.67 47.16
CA HIS A 191 33.76 3.77 45.96
C HIS A 191 34.60 3.58 44.69
N HIS A 192 34.30 2.57 43.88
CA HIS A 192 34.67 2.58 42.46
C HIS A 192 33.40 2.48 41.62
N GLY A 193 33.04 3.64 41.06
CA GLY A 193 32.01 3.80 40.05
C GLY A 193 32.39 3.01 38.81
N LEU A 194 31.42 2.30 38.27
CA LEU A 194 31.47 1.73 36.94
C LEU A 194 31.26 2.87 35.94
N ASP A 195 32.33 3.60 35.64
CA ASP A 195 32.45 4.36 34.41
C ASP A 195 32.97 3.37 33.35
N MET A 196 32.09 2.46 32.92
CA MET A 196 32.26 1.71 31.68
C MET A 196 31.41 2.42 30.63
N GLU A 197 32.07 3.12 29.72
CA GLU A 197 31.46 3.77 28.57
C GLU A 197 30.53 2.79 27.83
N ALA A 198 29.23 3.11 27.84
CA ALA A 198 28.17 2.36 27.18
C ALA A 198 28.32 2.33 25.64
N ASP A 199 29.27 3.09 25.09
CA ASP A 199 29.47 3.26 23.66
C ASP A 199 30.30 2.13 23.03
N SER A 200 31.05 1.34 23.82
CA SER A 200 31.84 0.21 23.30
C SER A 200 31.00 -1.06 23.04
N LEU A 201 29.75 -1.11 23.50
CA LEU A 201 28.92 -2.33 23.45
C LEU A 201 27.73 -2.24 22.47
N LEU A 202 27.54 -1.11 21.77
CA LEU A 202 26.26 -0.79 21.12
C LEU A 202 26.20 -0.82 19.58
N LEU A 203 27.26 -0.94 18.78
CA LEU A 203 27.08 -0.85 17.30
C LEU A 203 28.18 -1.55 16.48
N ASP A 204 28.12 -2.88 16.39
CA ASP A 204 28.78 -3.61 15.30
C ASP A 204 27.89 -4.75 14.75
N LEU A 205 26.57 -4.49 14.72
CA LEU A 205 25.59 -5.35 14.06
C LEU A 205 25.33 -4.79 12.66
N ASP A 206 26.08 -5.29 11.69
CA ASP A 206 25.77 -5.13 10.26
C ASP A 206 24.44 -5.83 9.95
N LEU A 207 23.39 -5.03 9.75
CA LEU A 207 22.01 -5.48 9.62
C LEU A 207 21.59 -5.77 8.16
N ASN A 208 22.50 -5.72 7.18
CA ASN A 208 22.17 -6.03 5.78
C ASN A 208 23.28 -6.83 5.06
N PRO A 209 23.36 -8.16 5.25
CA PRO A 209 24.33 -9.00 4.52
C PRO A 209 23.90 -9.36 3.07
N ASP A 210 22.68 -9.04 2.62
CA ASP A 210 22.09 -9.59 1.39
C ASP A 210 21.82 -8.55 0.28
N LEU A 211 22.85 -7.79 -0.13
CA LEU A 211 22.82 -6.96 -1.35
C LEU A 211 24.10 -7.19 -2.18
N GLU A 212 24.20 -8.39 -2.77
CA GLU A 212 24.95 -8.67 -4.00
C GLU A 212 24.03 -9.29 -5.06
#